data_AF-T0IT02-F1
#
_entry.id   AF-T0IT02-F1
#
_cell.length_a   1.000
_cell.length_b   1.000
_cell.length_c   1.000
_cell.angle_alpha   90.00
_cell.angle_beta   90.00
_cell.angle_gamma   90.00
#
_symmetry.space_group_name_H-M   'P 1'
#
loop_
_entity.id
_entity.type
_entity.pdbx_description
1 polymer ?
#
loop_
_entity_poly.entity_id
_entity_poly.type
_entity_poly.pdbx_seq_one_letter_code
_entity_poly.pdbx_strand_id
1 'polypeptide(L)'
;MAASLSAFAAPAFAQAQKFENLDRIDSIVAMTVGANIGEPGGPMAPVDRRLRLAACPTTPSVEGPVFGAAIVKCDALGWRIRVPLKA
;
A
#
# COMPACT_ATOMS: atom_id res chain seq x y z
N MET A 1 21.33 -34.14 41.94
CA MET A 1 20.61 -34.00 40.66
C MET A 1 19.77 -32.73 40.73
N ALA A 2 20.17 -31.65 40.05
CA ALA A 2 19.37 -30.41 39.95
C ALA A 2 19.00 -30.24 38.48
N ALA A 3 17.70 -30.28 38.19
CA ALA A 3 17.17 -30.24 36.83
C ALA A 3 17.03 -28.80 36.33
N SER A 4 17.71 -28.50 35.24
CA SER A 4 17.66 -27.24 34.50
C SER A 4 16.32 -27.09 33.77
N LEU A 5 15.63 -25.96 33.95
CA LEU A 5 14.45 -25.59 33.18
C LEU A 5 14.80 -24.40 32.28
N SER A 6 15.22 -24.69 31.05
CA SER A 6 15.46 -23.70 30.00
C SER A 6 14.13 -23.38 29.32
N ALA A 7 13.58 -22.19 29.57
CA ALA A 7 12.42 -21.67 28.86
C ALA A 7 12.82 -21.30 27.42
N PHE A 8 12.44 -22.12 26.44
CA PHE A 8 12.55 -21.77 25.03
C PHE A 8 11.44 -20.76 24.67
N ALA A 9 11.81 -19.48 24.58
CA ALA A 9 10.98 -18.48 23.93
C ALA A 9 11.03 -18.71 22.41
N ALA A 10 9.93 -19.22 21.84
CA ALA A 10 9.81 -19.36 20.39
C ALA A 10 9.75 -17.97 19.73
N PRO A 11 10.53 -17.71 18.66
CA PRO A 11 10.41 -16.48 17.90
C PRO A 11 9.04 -16.48 17.21
N ALA A 12 8.18 -15.53 17.60
CA ALA A 12 6.97 -15.23 16.86
C ALA A 12 7.36 -14.68 15.49
N PHE A 13 7.42 -15.55 14.48
CA PHE A 13 7.46 -15.12 13.09
C PHE A 13 6.15 -14.39 12.82
N ALA A 14 6.20 -13.06 12.85
CA ALA A 14 5.16 -12.22 12.31
C ALA A 14 4.92 -12.67 10.86
N GLN A 15 3.81 -13.36 10.64
CA GLN A 15 3.34 -13.67 9.30
C GLN A 15 3.15 -12.34 8.61
N ALA A 16 4.13 -11.95 7.79
CA ALA A 16 4.00 -10.81 6.89
C ALA A 16 2.82 -11.13 5.99
N GLN A 17 1.64 -10.69 6.40
CA GLN A 17 0.45 -10.75 5.59
C GLN A 17 0.82 -10.07 4.27
N LYS A 18 0.58 -10.77 3.17
CA LYS A 18 0.84 -10.27 1.82
C LYS A 18 -0.16 -9.16 1.55
N PHE A 19 0.19 -7.95 1.94
CA PHE A 19 -0.54 -6.73 1.61
C PHE A 19 -0.17 -6.29 0.20
N GLU A 20 -1.03 -5.46 -0.39
CA GLU A 20 -0.71 -4.80 -1.65
C GLU A 20 0.59 -4.01 -1.52
N ASN A 21 1.42 -4.05 -2.55
CA ASN A 21 2.64 -3.27 -2.58
C ASN A 21 2.27 -1.81 -2.86
N LEU A 22 2.24 -1.01 -1.81
CA LEU A 22 1.87 0.39 -1.91
C LEU A 22 2.87 1.22 -2.73
N ASP A 23 4.16 0.89 -2.70
CA ASP A 23 5.16 1.56 -3.54
C ASP A 23 4.88 1.29 -5.04
N ARG A 24 4.36 0.10 -5.38
CA ARG A 24 3.87 -0.22 -6.73
C ARG A 24 2.64 0.62 -7.08
N ILE A 25 1.69 0.76 -6.15
CA ILE A 25 0.51 1.61 -6.33
C ILE A 25 0.94 3.06 -6.58
N ASP A 26 1.83 3.60 -5.75
CA ASP A 26 2.37 4.96 -5.89
C ASP A 26 3.03 5.17 -7.24
N SER A 27 3.79 4.18 -7.71
CA SER A 27 4.41 4.23 -9.04
C SER A 27 3.37 4.27 -10.16
N ILE A 28 2.34 3.41 -10.10
CA ILE A 28 1.26 3.40 -11.10
C ILE A 28 0.48 4.72 -11.04
N VAL A 29 0.21 5.24 -9.83
CA VAL A 29 -0.47 6.53 -9.64
C VAL A 29 0.36 7.67 -10.23
N ALA A 30 1.64 7.77 -9.88
CA ALA A 30 2.57 8.78 -10.41
C ALA A 30 2.63 8.73 -11.94
N MET A 31 2.70 7.53 -12.53
CA MET A 31 2.62 7.34 -13.98
C MET A 31 1.28 7.76 -14.58
N THR A 32 0.17 7.50 -13.88
CA THR A 32 -1.18 7.81 -14.35
C THR A 32 -1.49 9.31 -14.27
N VAL A 33 -1.06 9.98 -13.20
CA VAL A 33 -1.23 11.43 -13.02
C VAL A 33 -0.17 12.24 -13.76
N GLY A 34 0.93 11.60 -14.18
CA GLY A 34 2.01 12.22 -14.93
C GLY A 34 2.95 13.07 -14.07
N ALA A 35 2.90 12.95 -12.74
CA ALA A 35 3.67 13.74 -11.80
C ALA A 35 4.15 12.87 -10.63
N ASN A 36 5.40 13.10 -10.20
CA ASN A 36 6.03 12.35 -9.11
C ASN A 36 5.50 12.78 -7.73
N ILE A 37 5.78 11.97 -6.71
CA ILE A 37 5.44 12.31 -5.32
C ILE A 37 6.12 13.63 -4.95
N GLY A 38 5.33 14.61 -4.51
CA GLY A 38 5.81 15.93 -4.10
C GLY A 38 5.81 17.01 -5.18
N GLU A 39 5.62 16.64 -6.45
CA GLU A 39 5.45 17.58 -7.57
C GLU A 39 4.03 18.16 -7.59
N PRO A 40 3.83 19.38 -8.14
CA PRO A 40 2.49 19.92 -8.39
C PRO A 40 1.71 19.00 -9.33
N GLY A 41 0.52 18.55 -8.91
CA GLY A 41 -0.31 17.57 -9.61
C GLY A 41 0.04 16.09 -9.33
N GLY A 42 1.13 15.81 -8.60
CA GLY A 42 1.54 14.46 -8.21
C GLY A 42 1.06 14.06 -6.81
N PRO A 43 1.30 12.82 -6.35
CA PRO A 43 0.92 12.38 -5.01
C PRO A 43 1.49 13.29 -3.92
N MET A 44 0.65 13.76 -2.97
CA MET A 44 1.13 14.57 -1.83
C MET A 44 2.08 13.78 -0.93
N ALA A 45 1.74 12.51 -0.74
CA ALA A 45 2.41 11.59 0.13
C ALA A 45 2.27 10.17 -0.45
N PRO A 46 3.23 9.27 -0.15
CA PRO A 46 3.08 7.86 -0.48
C PRO A 46 1.84 7.28 0.19
N VAL A 47 1.22 6.27 -0.43
CA VAL A 47 0.07 5.58 0.18
C VAL A 47 0.48 5.03 1.55
N ASP A 48 -0.36 5.27 2.55
CA ASP A 48 -0.05 4.94 3.95
C ASP A 48 0.27 3.44 4.11
N ARG A 49 1.52 3.13 4.47
CA ARG A 49 2.05 1.76 4.70
C ARG A 49 1.33 1.00 5.81
N ARG A 50 0.56 1.70 6.63
CA ARG A 50 -0.28 1.11 7.67
C ARG A 50 -1.64 0.69 7.12
N LEU A 51 -1.99 1.13 5.92
CA LEU A 51 -3.19 0.74 5.22
C LEU A 51 -3.00 -0.69 4.70
N ARG A 52 -3.59 -1.63 5.43
CA ARG A 52 -3.52 -3.07 5.17
C ARG A 52 -4.46 -3.46 4.03
N LEU A 53 -4.10 -3.02 2.82
CA LEU A 53 -4.81 -3.41 1.60
C LEU A 53 -4.52 -4.86 1.26
N ALA A 54 -5.57 -5.59 0.89
CA ALA A 54 -5.41 -6.93 0.35
C ALA A 54 -4.69 -6.85 -1.00
N ALA A 55 -3.65 -7.65 -1.20
CA ALA A 55 -2.89 -7.68 -2.45
C ALA A 55 -3.78 -8.08 -3.63
N CYS A 56 -3.97 -7.18 -4.60
CA CYS A 56 -4.71 -7.47 -5.82
C CYS A 56 -4.02 -8.60 -6.58
N PRO A 57 -4.76 -9.68 -6.91
CA PRO A 57 -4.25 -10.68 -7.84
C PRO A 57 -4.17 -10.15 -9.28
N THR A 58 -4.81 -9.01 -9.57
CA THR A 58 -4.84 -8.35 -10.89
C THR A 58 -4.15 -7.00 -10.84
N THR A 59 -3.90 -6.39 -11.99
CA THR A 59 -3.52 -4.96 -12.04
C THR A 59 -4.69 -4.12 -11.50
N PRO A 60 -4.49 -3.26 -10.49
CA PRO A 60 -5.52 -2.35 -10.03
C PRO A 60 -5.79 -1.26 -11.06
N SER A 61 -7.05 -0.83 -11.16
CA SER A 61 -7.46 0.27 -12.03
C SER A 61 -7.19 1.60 -11.32
N VAL A 62 -6.41 2.48 -11.95
CA VAL A 62 -6.19 3.83 -11.45
C VAL A 62 -7.05 4.79 -12.26
N GLU A 63 -7.98 5.44 -11.58
CA GLU A 63 -8.71 6.59 -12.10
C GLU A 63 -7.86 7.83 -11.82
N GLY A 64 -7.71 8.66 -12.85
CA GLY A 64 -6.77 9.78 -12.90
C GLY A 64 -6.98 10.85 -11.82
N PRO A 65 -6.29 12.00 -11.93
CA PRO A 65 -6.37 13.04 -10.92
C PRO A 65 -7.77 13.68 -10.89
N VAL A 66 -8.68 13.14 -10.08
CA VAL A 66 -10.06 13.63 -9.93
C VAL A 66 -10.14 14.45 -8.63
N PHE A 67 -10.44 15.75 -8.74
CA PHE A 67 -10.48 16.68 -7.61
C PHE A 67 -9.17 16.75 -6.80
N GLY A 68 -8.01 16.65 -7.47
CA GLY A 68 -6.72 16.64 -6.78
C GLY A 68 -6.49 15.36 -5.97
N ALA A 69 -7.07 14.24 -6.39
CA ALA A 69 -6.83 12.94 -5.81
C ALA A 69 -6.86 11.86 -6.90
N ALA A 70 -5.94 10.89 -6.86
CA ALA A 70 -6.03 9.70 -7.69
C ALA A 70 -6.87 8.64 -6.96
N ILE A 71 -7.74 7.94 -7.68
CA ILE A 71 -8.55 6.85 -7.12
C ILE A 71 -7.98 5.53 -7.62
N VAL A 72 -7.53 4.69 -6.70
CA VAL A 72 -7.06 3.34 -7.05
C VAL A 72 -8.10 2.35 -6.59
N LYS A 73 -8.65 1.58 -7.53
CA LYS A 73 -9.68 0.57 -7.26
C LYS A 73 -9.21 -0.80 -7.76
N CYS A 74 -9.50 -1.81 -6.96
CA CYS A 74 -9.24 -3.19 -7.30
C CYS A 74 -10.56 -3.89 -7.55
N ASP A 75 -10.92 -4.15 -8.81
CA ASP A 75 -12.18 -4.81 -9.14
C ASP A 75 -12.22 -6.27 -8.65
N ALA A 76 -11.05 -6.92 -8.57
CA ALA A 76 -10.93 -8.30 -8.08
C ALA A 76 -11.24 -8.47 -6.58
N LEU A 77 -10.93 -7.43 -5.78
CA LEU A 77 -11.10 -7.45 -4.32
C LEU A 77 -12.20 -6.51 -3.83
N GLY A 78 -12.68 -5.60 -4.69
CA GLY A 78 -13.70 -4.60 -4.39
C GLY A 78 -13.24 -3.42 -3.51
N TRP A 79 -11.96 -3.36 -3.13
CA TRP A 79 -11.44 -2.23 -2.36
C TRP A 79 -11.12 -1.04 -3.26
N ARG A 80 -11.22 0.17 -2.69
CA ARG A 80 -10.88 1.43 -3.34
C ARG A 80 -10.20 2.35 -2.36
N ILE A 81 -9.15 3.03 -2.80
CA ILE A 81 -8.41 4.01 -2.01
C ILE A 81 -8.31 5.32 -2.76
N ARG A 82 -8.21 6.40 -2.00
CA ARG A 82 -8.01 7.73 -2.53
C ARG A 82 -6.62 8.21 -2.10
N VAL A 83 -5.77 8.49 -3.07
CA VAL A 83 -4.44 9.04 -2.86
C VAL A 83 -4.52 10.55 -3.11
N PRO A 84 -4.34 11.39 -2.07
CA PRO A 84 -4.39 12.84 -2.25
C PRO A 84 -3.22 13.31 -3.11
N LEU A 85 -3.49 14.19 -4.07
CA LEU A 85 -2.50 14.83 -4.92
C LEU A 85 -2.24 16.25 -4.44
N LYS A 86 -1.02 16.71 -4.64
CA LYS A 86 -0.58 18.04 -4.28
C LYS A 86 -1.11 19.00 -5.32
N ALA A 87 -1.87 19.99 -4.87
CA ALA A 87 -2.32 21.09 -5.72
C ALA A 87 -1.13 21.91 -6.21
#